data_AF-A0A6S7LND9-F1
#
_entry.id   AF-A0A6S7LND9-F1
#
_cell.length_a   1.000
_cell.length_b   1.000
_cell.length_c   1.000
_cell.angle_alpha   90.00
_cell.angle_beta   90.00
_cell.angle_gamma   90.00
#
_symmetry.space_group_name_H-M   'P 1'
#
loop_
_entity.id
_entity.type
_entity.pdbx_description
1 polymer ?
#
loop_
_entity_poly.entity_id
_entity_poly.type
_entity_poly.pdbx_seq_one_letter_code
_entity_poly.pdbx_strand_id
1 'polypeptide(L)'
;MHPEAFLSCKEGMELLQSKPYQESVQSIIVDEAHCILEWGLDFRKDYSNLAMLCATFPTVPVVALTATASKADVILIKESLNLKKPVEITANPDRPNIFYEKIIRKGNDLEFFQELLHNIATVLLKKKLDYPLTILYLPLKWCGYAFKYLAKHLGKEQYYPLDAEAIPENRLFAQFHSPQTNAMKNQILTELSSPLSKLRVVFATVALGMGIDIPCIRHVIHVGPPHTIREYFQETGRAGRDRKQSTAVLYYNKRDIAISRPGISDSIREYCKLEDSCLRMFLLGCLDVHDVMKDNPHVCCSYCKMQCKCSECTT
;
A
#
# COMPACT_ATOMS: atom_id res chain seq x y z
N MET A 1 3.99 -4.13 20.87
CA MET A 1 5.47 -4.15 20.93
C MET A 1 5.99 -5.00 19.79
N HIS A 2 7.18 -4.71 19.27
CA HIS A 2 7.81 -5.53 18.23
C HIS A 2 8.23 -6.91 18.80
N PRO A 3 8.12 -8.03 18.06
CA PRO A 3 8.50 -9.35 18.56
C PRO A 3 9.93 -9.41 19.11
N GLU A 4 10.86 -8.67 18.49
CA GLU A 4 12.26 -8.56 18.88
C GLU A 4 12.44 -8.07 20.33
N ALA A 5 11.51 -7.24 20.83
CA ALA A 5 11.55 -6.74 22.21
C ALA A 5 11.28 -7.83 23.26
N PHE A 6 10.69 -8.95 22.85
CA PHE A 6 10.36 -10.06 23.73
C PHE A 6 11.21 -11.29 23.47
N LEU A 7 11.38 -11.69 22.21
CA LEU A 7 11.93 -12.99 21.85
C LEU A 7 13.46 -12.97 21.72
N SER A 8 14.03 -11.78 21.47
CA SER A 8 15.45 -11.60 21.13
C SER A 8 16.21 -10.80 22.18
N CYS A 9 15.51 -10.38 23.23
CA CYS A 9 16.01 -9.59 24.34
C CYS A 9 15.92 -10.40 25.62
N LYS A 10 17.03 -10.45 26.38
CA LYS A 10 17.12 -11.22 27.63
C LYS A 10 16.08 -10.75 28.65
N GLU A 11 15.98 -9.43 28.82
CA GLU A 11 15.02 -8.80 29.73
C GLU A 11 13.57 -9.11 29.31
N GLY A 12 13.30 -9.13 28.00
CA GLY A 12 12.01 -9.54 27.45
C GLY A 12 11.66 -10.99 27.80
N MET A 13 12.60 -11.91 27.62
CA MET A 13 12.42 -13.32 27.99
C MET A 13 12.24 -13.54 29.50
N GLU A 14 13.01 -12.84 30.34
CA GLU A 14 12.84 -12.86 31.79
C GLU A 14 11.47 -12.30 32.22
N LEU A 15 11.01 -11.24 31.55
CA LEU A 15 9.69 -10.66 31.78
C LEU A 15 8.58 -11.66 31.46
N LEU A 16 8.67 -12.35 30.31
CA LEU A 16 7.71 -13.39 29.93
C LEU A 16 7.63 -14.53 30.94
N GLN A 17 8.74 -14.87 31.59
CA GLN A 17 8.81 -15.92 32.62
C GLN A 17 8.42 -15.44 34.03
N SER A 18 8.30 -14.13 34.24
CA SER A 18 7.99 -13.57 35.54
C SER A 18 6.58 -13.96 36.00
N LYS A 19 6.43 -14.23 37.30
CA LYS A 19 5.15 -14.57 37.92
C LYS A 19 4.03 -13.56 37.58
N PRO A 20 4.25 -12.23 37.61
CA PRO A 20 3.23 -11.28 37.22
C PRO A 20 2.74 -11.48 35.79
N TYR A 21 3.61 -11.71 34.81
CA TYR A 21 3.19 -11.92 33.42
C TYR A 21 2.47 -13.26 33.24
N GLN A 22 2.98 -14.32 33.86
CA GLN A 22 2.36 -15.65 33.82
C GLN A 22 0.92 -15.63 34.39
N GLU A 23 0.64 -14.77 35.37
CA GLU A 23 -0.68 -14.66 35.99
C GLU A 23 -1.59 -13.59 35.37
N SER A 24 -1.03 -12.58 34.68
CA SER A 24 -1.80 -11.40 34.23
C SER A 24 -2.05 -11.30 32.73
N VAL A 25 -1.34 -12.06 31.89
CA VAL A 25 -1.57 -12.04 30.44
C VAL A 25 -2.94 -12.66 30.13
N GLN A 26 -3.83 -11.88 29.52
CA GLN A 26 -5.21 -12.30 29.21
C GLN A 26 -5.45 -12.57 27.73
N SER A 27 -4.62 -12.03 26.84
CA SER A 27 -4.76 -12.21 25.39
C SER A 27 -3.46 -11.93 24.66
N ILE A 28 -3.22 -12.62 23.55
CA ILE A 28 -2.15 -12.33 22.60
C ILE A 28 -2.79 -11.85 21.29
N ILE A 29 -2.41 -10.66 20.82
CA ILE A 29 -2.91 -10.08 19.57
C ILE A 29 -1.73 -9.98 18.59
N VAL A 30 -1.83 -10.69 17.48
CA VAL A 30 -0.90 -10.64 16.36
C VAL A 30 -1.54 -9.82 15.26
N ASP A 31 -1.17 -8.55 15.18
CA ASP A 31 -1.56 -7.67 14.07
C ASP A 31 -0.67 -7.94 12.85
N GLU A 32 -1.23 -7.74 11.66
CA GLU A 32 -0.61 -8.06 10.36
C GLU A 32 0.00 -9.47 10.29
N ALA A 33 -0.75 -10.48 10.71
CA ALA A 33 -0.29 -11.87 10.83
C ALA A 33 0.30 -12.48 9.54
N HIS A 34 -0.05 -11.95 8.37
CA HIS A 34 0.55 -12.34 7.09
C HIS A 34 2.08 -12.08 7.02
N CYS A 35 2.62 -11.14 7.82
CA CYS A 35 4.05 -10.87 7.88
C CYS A 35 4.87 -12.09 8.37
N ILE A 36 4.24 -13.06 9.04
CA ILE A 36 4.89 -14.33 9.42
C ILE A 36 5.40 -15.07 8.18
N LEU A 37 4.64 -15.02 7.08
CA LEU A 37 4.96 -15.71 5.82
C LEU A 37 5.99 -14.94 4.99
N GLU A 38 5.91 -13.60 5.02
CA GLU A 38 6.72 -12.74 4.15
C GLU A 38 8.09 -12.40 4.76
N TRP A 39 8.15 -12.18 6.07
CA TRP A 39 9.35 -11.68 6.74
C TRP A 39 10.05 -12.71 7.62
N GLY A 40 9.38 -13.83 7.91
CA GLY A 40 9.90 -14.89 8.79
C GLY A 40 11.16 -15.58 8.27
N LEU A 41 11.47 -15.48 6.97
CA LEU A 41 12.64 -16.10 6.34
C LEU A 41 13.87 -15.18 6.28
N ASP A 42 13.72 -13.89 5.96
CA ASP A 42 14.86 -12.99 5.67
C ASP A 42 14.88 -11.63 6.40
N PHE A 43 13.75 -11.05 6.82
CA PHE A 43 13.70 -9.65 7.31
C PHE A 43 13.44 -9.52 8.82
N ARG A 44 12.55 -10.35 9.38
CA ARG A 44 12.25 -10.41 10.82
C ARG A 44 12.04 -11.86 11.25
N LYS A 45 13.14 -12.56 11.50
CA LYS A 45 13.14 -13.97 11.95
C LYS A 45 12.30 -14.20 13.22
N ASP A 46 12.10 -13.17 14.04
CA ASP A 46 11.31 -13.31 15.27
C ASP A 46 9.80 -13.39 15.04
N TYR A 47 9.31 -12.96 13.87
CA TYR A 47 7.91 -13.19 13.49
C TYR A 47 7.59 -14.67 13.28
N SER A 48 8.54 -15.48 12.76
CA SER A 48 8.35 -16.93 12.66
C SER A 48 8.45 -17.64 14.01
N ASN A 49 9.00 -16.97 15.04
CA ASN A 49 9.08 -17.47 16.41
C ASN A 49 7.90 -17.06 17.30
N LEU A 50 6.85 -16.42 16.76
CA LEU A 50 5.66 -16.03 17.53
C LEU A 50 4.93 -17.24 18.15
N ALA A 51 5.14 -18.44 17.62
CA ALA A 51 4.72 -19.70 18.25
C ALA A 51 5.21 -19.81 19.71
N MET A 52 6.38 -19.25 20.03
CA MET A 52 6.95 -19.26 21.37
C MET A 52 6.08 -18.51 22.38
N LEU A 53 5.44 -17.41 21.98
CA LEU A 53 4.50 -16.70 22.85
C LEU A 53 3.28 -17.58 23.14
N CYS A 54 2.75 -18.24 22.12
CA CYS A 54 1.61 -19.15 22.26
C CYS A 54 1.96 -20.38 23.13
N ALA A 55 3.21 -20.86 23.05
CA ALA A 55 3.71 -21.94 23.89
C ALA A 55 3.97 -21.50 25.34
N THR A 56 4.44 -20.26 25.54
CA THR A 56 4.67 -19.67 26.87
C THR A 56 3.37 -19.46 27.63
N PHE A 57 2.29 -19.12 26.93
CA PHE A 57 0.97 -18.87 27.53
C PHE A 57 -0.10 -19.80 26.92
N PRO A 58 -0.07 -21.10 27.21
CA PRO A 58 -0.86 -22.10 26.49
C PRO A 58 -2.39 -22.01 26.73
N THR A 59 -2.81 -21.32 27.79
CA THR A 59 -4.22 -21.09 28.14
C THR A 59 -4.76 -19.74 27.68
N VAL A 60 -3.88 -18.86 27.18
CA VAL A 60 -4.24 -17.50 26.79
C VAL A 60 -4.81 -17.51 25.38
N PRO A 61 -5.97 -16.85 25.13
CA PRO A 61 -6.53 -16.73 23.80
C PRO A 61 -5.64 -15.90 22.88
N VAL A 62 -5.53 -16.35 21.63
CA VAL A 62 -4.73 -15.69 20.58
C VAL A 62 -5.66 -15.18 19.49
N VAL A 63 -5.49 -13.91 19.09
CA VAL A 63 -6.18 -13.28 17.97
C VAL A 63 -5.15 -12.91 16.92
N ALA A 64 -5.33 -13.41 15.69
CA ALA A 64 -4.50 -13.04 14.55
C ALA A 64 -5.33 -12.21 13.57
N LEU A 65 -4.82 -11.04 13.19
CA LEU A 65 -5.50 -10.07 12.33
C LEU A 65 -4.70 -9.87 11.05
N THR A 66 -5.37 -9.88 9.90
CA THR A 66 -4.76 -9.50 8.61
C THR A 66 -5.83 -9.08 7.62
N ALA A 67 -5.53 -8.07 6.79
CA ALA A 67 -6.44 -7.58 5.76
C ALA A 67 -6.30 -8.33 4.42
N THR A 68 -5.15 -8.96 4.18
CA THR A 68 -4.81 -9.57 2.89
C THR A 68 -4.19 -10.93 3.14
N ALA A 69 -5.00 -11.99 3.09
CA ALA A 69 -4.57 -13.38 3.21
C ALA A 69 -5.46 -14.29 2.36
N SER A 70 -4.84 -15.15 1.55
CA SER A 70 -5.51 -16.26 0.87
C SER A 70 -5.86 -17.36 1.88
N LYS A 71 -6.69 -18.32 1.50
CA LYS A 71 -7.01 -19.50 2.31
C LYS A 71 -5.75 -20.31 2.63
N ALA A 72 -4.82 -20.41 1.68
CA ALA A 72 -3.52 -21.05 1.90
C ALA A 72 -2.70 -20.30 2.96
N ASP A 73 -2.64 -18.96 2.89
CA ASP A 73 -1.97 -18.15 3.90
C ASP A 73 -2.59 -18.34 5.29
N VAL A 74 -3.93 -18.37 5.37
CA VAL A 74 -4.65 -18.58 6.63
C VAL A 74 -4.28 -19.92 7.26
N ILE A 75 -4.15 -20.99 6.48
CA ILE A 75 -3.68 -22.30 6.97
C ILE A 75 -2.27 -22.18 7.55
N LEU A 76 -1.33 -21.58 6.81
CA LEU A 76 0.05 -21.43 7.25
C LEU A 76 0.19 -20.54 8.50
N ILE A 77 -0.62 -19.47 8.62
CA ILE A 77 -0.65 -18.61 9.80
C ILE A 77 -1.15 -19.39 11.02
N LYS A 78 -2.22 -20.19 10.86
CA LYS A 78 -2.75 -21.02 11.96
C LYS A 78 -1.72 -22.04 12.44
N GLU A 79 -1.03 -22.70 11.52
CA GLU A 79 0.04 -23.64 11.82
C GLU A 79 1.22 -22.95 12.52
N SER A 80 1.68 -21.81 11.98
CA SER A 80 2.80 -21.05 12.52
C SER A 80 2.53 -20.50 13.91
N LEU A 81 1.29 -20.10 14.21
CA LEU A 81 0.89 -19.62 15.54
C LEU A 81 0.39 -20.75 16.46
N ASN A 82 0.36 -22.01 15.98
CA ASN A 82 -0.18 -23.16 16.70
C ASN A 82 -1.60 -22.92 17.24
N LEU A 83 -2.47 -22.29 16.42
CA LEU A 83 -3.83 -21.95 16.82
C LEU A 83 -4.69 -23.22 16.93
N LYS A 84 -5.18 -23.49 18.14
CA LYS A 84 -6.02 -24.65 18.43
C LYS A 84 -7.49 -24.36 18.12
N LYS A 85 -8.02 -24.93 17.03
CA LYS A 85 -9.42 -24.80 16.59
C LYS A 85 -9.91 -23.32 16.59
N PRO A 86 -9.22 -22.41 15.90
CA PRO A 86 -9.59 -20.99 15.91
C PRO A 86 -10.93 -20.78 15.19
N VAL A 87 -11.71 -19.81 15.66
CA VAL A 87 -12.82 -19.25 14.89
C VAL A 87 -12.24 -18.39 13.77
N GLU A 88 -12.60 -18.70 12.53
CA GLU A 88 -12.21 -17.91 11.37
C GLU A 88 -13.32 -16.95 10.98
N ILE A 89 -12.99 -15.66 10.88
CA ILE A 89 -13.90 -14.62 10.43
C ILE A 89 -13.28 -13.97 9.21
N THR A 90 -13.94 -14.11 8.06
CA THR A 90 -13.47 -13.60 6.78
C THR A 90 -14.47 -12.60 6.22
N ALA A 91 -13.98 -11.44 5.79
CA ALA A 91 -14.77 -10.42 5.11
C ALA A 91 -14.33 -10.31 3.64
N ASN A 92 -15.23 -9.83 2.77
CA ASN A 92 -14.88 -9.56 1.38
C ASN A 92 -13.92 -8.35 1.33
N PRO A 93 -12.69 -8.51 0.80
CA PRO A 93 -11.71 -7.43 0.74
C PRO A 93 -11.97 -6.46 -0.42
N ASP A 94 -13.00 -6.68 -1.25
CA ASP A 94 -13.31 -5.83 -2.40
C ASP A 94 -13.53 -4.36 -2.00
N ARG A 95 -13.00 -3.49 -2.85
CA ARG A 95 -13.10 -2.04 -2.77
C ARG A 95 -13.70 -1.55 -4.09
N PRO A 96 -15.03 -1.63 -4.25
CA PRO A 96 -15.69 -1.38 -5.53
C PRO A 96 -15.48 0.05 -6.05
N ASN A 97 -15.16 0.98 -5.14
CA ASN A 97 -14.87 2.39 -5.43
C ASN A 97 -13.45 2.64 -6.01
N ILE A 98 -12.59 1.64 -6.12
CA ILE A 98 -11.24 1.78 -6.68
C ILE A 98 -11.22 1.30 -8.13
N PHE A 99 -11.12 2.20 -9.10
CA PHE A 99 -10.89 1.86 -10.49
C PHE A 99 -9.44 1.43 -10.72
N TYR A 100 -9.23 0.26 -11.33
CA TYR A 100 -7.89 -0.25 -11.65
C TYR A 100 -7.52 -0.03 -13.12
N GLU A 101 -6.30 0.46 -13.35
CA GLU A 101 -5.73 0.64 -14.68
C GLU A 101 -4.28 0.18 -14.72
N LYS A 102 -3.86 -0.39 -15.86
CA LYS A 102 -2.45 -0.69 -16.13
C LYS A 102 -2.04 -0.13 -17.49
N ILE A 103 -0.85 0.46 -17.55
CA ILE A 103 -0.34 1.19 -18.71
C ILE A 103 1.09 0.73 -18.99
N ILE A 104 1.36 0.35 -20.25
CA ILE A 104 2.71 0.04 -20.71
C ILE A 104 3.47 1.35 -20.93
N ARG A 105 4.56 1.56 -20.19
CA ARG A 105 5.49 2.67 -20.40
C ARG A 105 6.20 2.51 -21.74
N LYS A 106 6.15 3.56 -22.56
CA LYS A 106 6.87 3.67 -23.83
C LYS A 106 8.10 4.56 -23.64
N GLY A 107 9.04 4.48 -24.59
CA GLY A 107 10.26 5.28 -24.54
C GLY A 107 11.26 4.82 -23.49
N ASN A 108 12.29 5.64 -23.26
CA ASN A 108 13.21 5.41 -22.16
C ASN A 108 12.61 5.90 -20.82
N ASP A 109 13.15 5.41 -19.70
CA ASP A 109 12.56 5.71 -18.40
C ASP A 109 12.56 7.23 -18.12
N LEU A 110 13.64 7.94 -18.44
CA LEU A 110 13.76 9.37 -18.15
C LEU A 110 12.70 10.19 -18.87
N GLU A 111 12.49 9.96 -20.17
CA GLU A 111 11.45 10.64 -20.96
C GLU A 111 10.06 10.39 -20.38
N PHE A 112 9.72 9.13 -20.10
CA PHE A 112 8.45 8.78 -19.47
C PHE A 112 8.27 9.49 -18.12
N PHE A 113 9.29 9.46 -17.26
CA PHE A 113 9.25 10.12 -15.95
C PHE A 113 9.06 11.62 -16.09
N GLN A 114 9.76 12.26 -17.04
CA GLN A 114 9.60 13.68 -17.30
C GLN A 114 8.19 14.02 -17.80
N GLU A 115 7.64 13.24 -18.73
CA GLU A 115 6.28 13.45 -19.23
C GLU A 115 5.24 13.30 -18.11
N LEU A 116 5.33 12.24 -17.31
CA LEU A 116 4.44 12.01 -16.16
C LEU A 116 4.51 13.18 -15.17
N LEU A 117 5.72 13.59 -14.79
CA LEU A 117 5.94 14.66 -13.83
C LEU A 117 5.53 16.03 -14.40
N HIS A 118 5.73 16.26 -15.70
CA HIS A 118 5.29 17.47 -16.39
C HIS A 118 3.76 17.60 -16.35
N ASN A 119 3.05 16.51 -16.64
CA ASN A 119 1.59 16.47 -16.59
C ASN A 119 1.08 16.72 -15.16
N ILE A 120 1.67 16.06 -14.16
CA ILE A 120 1.34 16.29 -12.75
C ILE A 120 1.59 17.76 -12.38
N ALA A 121 2.77 18.30 -12.69
CA ALA A 121 3.13 19.68 -12.37
C ALA A 121 2.18 20.69 -13.02
N THR A 122 1.85 20.49 -14.30
CA THR A 122 0.96 21.37 -15.07
C THR A 122 -0.45 21.39 -14.51
N VAL A 123 -1.00 20.22 -14.17
CA VAL A 123 -2.35 20.12 -13.61
C VAL A 123 -2.36 20.60 -12.15
N LEU A 124 -1.33 20.31 -11.37
CA LEU A 124 -1.18 20.78 -9.99
C LEU A 124 -1.08 22.31 -9.92
N LEU A 125 -0.35 22.94 -10.85
CA LEU A 125 -0.27 24.39 -10.96
C LEU A 125 -1.65 25.02 -11.20
N LYS A 126 -2.49 24.39 -12.03
CA LYS A 126 -3.85 24.88 -12.33
C LYS A 126 -4.84 24.62 -11.20
N LYS A 127 -4.85 23.41 -10.65
CA LYS A 127 -5.88 22.96 -9.69
C LYS A 127 -5.55 23.29 -8.24
N LYS A 128 -4.27 23.44 -7.87
CA LYS A 128 -3.85 23.73 -6.50
C LYS A 128 -4.51 22.77 -5.50
N LEU A 129 -5.32 23.29 -4.58
CA LEU A 129 -6.02 22.52 -3.56
C LEU A 129 -7.13 21.62 -4.11
N ASP A 130 -7.60 21.86 -5.33
CA ASP A 130 -8.55 20.98 -6.03
C ASP A 130 -7.85 19.83 -6.78
N TYR A 131 -6.51 19.79 -6.75
CA TYR A 131 -5.80 18.63 -7.26
C TYR A 131 -6.14 17.42 -6.37
N PRO A 132 -6.48 16.26 -6.95
CA PRO A 132 -6.81 15.06 -6.17
C PRO A 132 -5.60 14.57 -5.37
N LEU A 133 -5.76 14.30 -4.07
CA LEU A 133 -4.67 13.77 -3.25
C LEU A 133 -4.13 12.46 -3.85
N THR A 134 -2.85 12.48 -4.19
CA THR A 134 -2.21 11.47 -5.02
C THR A 134 -0.94 10.95 -4.37
N ILE A 135 -0.81 9.62 -4.27
CA ILE A 135 0.43 8.94 -3.90
C ILE A 135 1.06 8.35 -5.15
N LEU A 136 2.33 8.68 -5.40
CA LEU A 136 3.16 8.06 -6.44
C LEU A 136 4.18 7.13 -5.77
N TYR A 137 3.98 5.82 -5.90
CA TYR A 137 4.98 4.82 -5.53
C TYR A 137 6.05 4.70 -6.62
N LEU A 138 7.28 5.12 -6.28
CA LEU A 138 8.43 5.21 -7.19
C LEU A 138 9.65 4.51 -6.58
N PRO A 139 10.59 4.01 -7.41
CA PRO A 139 11.91 3.64 -6.93
C PRO A 139 12.61 4.81 -6.22
N LEU A 140 13.37 4.55 -5.16
CA LEU A 140 14.01 5.57 -4.33
C LEU A 140 14.79 6.62 -5.15
N LYS A 141 15.52 6.18 -6.18
CA LYS A 141 16.30 7.06 -7.08
C LYS A 141 15.47 8.14 -7.77
N TRP A 142 14.18 7.91 -7.95
CA TRP A 142 13.26 8.83 -8.62
C TRP A 142 12.51 9.76 -7.66
N CYS A 143 12.45 9.45 -6.36
CA CYS A 143 11.74 10.29 -5.39
C CYS A 143 12.36 11.70 -5.32
N GLY A 144 13.68 11.79 -5.13
CA GLY A 144 14.39 13.07 -5.10
C GLY A 144 14.34 13.81 -6.45
N TYR A 145 14.43 13.07 -7.56
CA TYR A 145 14.29 13.63 -8.90
C TYR A 145 12.91 14.27 -9.10
N ALA A 146 11.84 13.55 -8.78
CA ALA A 146 10.46 14.02 -8.88
C ALA A 146 10.20 15.25 -8.02
N PHE A 147 10.69 15.23 -6.77
CA PHE A 147 10.61 16.37 -5.87
C PHE A 147 11.28 17.61 -6.45
N LYS A 148 12.51 17.49 -6.96
CA LYS A 148 13.25 18.60 -7.57
C LYS A 148 12.62 19.06 -8.89
N TYR A 149 12.08 18.13 -9.67
CA TYR A 149 11.39 18.44 -10.91
C TYR A 149 10.16 19.32 -10.64
N LEU A 150 9.25 18.91 -9.74
CA LEU A 150 8.09 19.74 -9.37
C LEU A 150 8.52 21.07 -8.75
N ALA A 151 9.52 21.08 -7.86
CA ALA A 151 10.01 22.33 -7.25
C ALA A 151 10.48 23.34 -8.30
N LYS A 152 11.17 22.86 -9.35
CA LYS A 152 11.61 23.71 -10.47
C LYS A 152 10.44 24.22 -11.30
N HIS A 153 9.47 23.37 -11.63
CA HIS A 153 8.37 23.72 -12.54
C HIS A 153 7.31 24.59 -11.87
N LEU A 154 7.07 24.41 -10.57
CA LEU A 154 6.12 25.24 -9.82
C LEU A 154 6.78 26.53 -9.32
N GLY A 155 8.08 26.57 -9.03
CA GLY A 155 8.71 27.80 -8.52
C GLY A 155 8.07 28.26 -7.21
N LYS A 156 7.65 29.53 -7.12
CA LYS A 156 6.96 30.06 -5.91
C LYS A 156 5.57 29.45 -5.70
N GLU A 157 4.93 29.04 -6.78
CA GLU A 157 3.59 28.45 -6.81
C GLU A 157 3.51 27.06 -6.16
N GLN A 158 4.65 26.50 -5.71
CA GLN A 158 4.69 25.26 -4.95
C GLN A 158 4.17 25.41 -3.52
N TYR A 159 4.16 26.64 -2.99
CA TYR A 159 3.58 26.98 -1.70
C TYR A 159 2.20 27.60 -1.89
N TYR A 160 1.27 27.28 -1.00
CA TYR A 160 -0.10 27.77 -1.07
C TYR A 160 -0.60 28.25 0.31
N PRO A 161 -1.23 29.45 0.40
CA PRO A 161 -1.43 30.43 -0.67
C PRO A 161 -0.11 31.01 -1.22
N LEU A 162 -0.12 31.74 -2.33
CA LEU A 162 1.09 32.17 -3.06
C LEU A 162 2.09 32.95 -2.17
N ASP A 163 1.58 33.71 -1.20
CA ASP A 163 2.37 34.53 -0.28
C ASP A 163 2.73 33.80 1.04
N ALA A 164 2.45 32.49 1.11
CA ALA A 164 2.74 31.70 2.30
C ALA A 164 4.25 31.51 2.49
N GLU A 165 4.65 31.35 3.75
CA GLU A 165 6.02 31.05 4.10
C GLU A 165 6.47 29.75 3.41
N ALA A 166 7.74 29.69 2.98
CA ALA A 166 8.34 28.58 2.25
C ALA A 166 8.67 27.37 3.17
N ILE A 167 7.70 26.97 3.98
CA ILE A 167 7.76 25.83 4.91
C ILE A 167 7.05 24.60 4.31
N PRO A 168 7.38 23.37 4.76
CA PRO A 168 6.80 22.15 4.18
C PRO A 168 5.27 22.05 4.28
N GLU A 169 4.65 22.58 5.33
CA GLU A 169 3.20 22.58 5.57
C GLU A 169 2.42 23.32 4.49
N ASN A 170 3.02 24.37 3.92
CA ASN A 170 2.42 25.15 2.84
C ASN A 170 2.69 24.53 1.46
N ARG A 171 3.54 23.49 1.36
CA ARG A 171 3.95 22.92 0.08
C ARG A 171 2.92 21.92 -0.47
N LEU A 172 2.64 22.02 -1.76
CA LEU A 172 1.68 21.15 -2.45
C LEU A 172 2.16 19.70 -2.67
N PHE A 173 3.44 19.41 -2.46
CA PHE A 173 3.99 18.07 -2.66
C PHE A 173 5.08 17.73 -1.64
N ALA A 174 5.26 16.44 -1.38
CA ALA A 174 6.28 15.92 -0.47
C ALA A 174 6.91 14.64 -1.03
N GLN A 175 7.98 14.18 -0.40
CA GLN A 175 8.56 12.86 -0.64
C GLN A 175 8.54 12.06 0.66
N PHE A 176 8.29 10.75 0.59
CA PHE A 176 8.22 9.85 1.75
C PHE A 176 9.03 8.57 1.49
N HIS A 177 10.21 8.45 2.09
CA HIS A 177 11.08 7.30 1.88
C HIS A 177 12.02 7.03 3.06
N SER A 178 12.62 5.84 3.10
CA SER A 178 13.41 5.36 4.24
C SER A 178 14.55 6.31 4.67
N PRO A 179 15.34 6.96 3.79
CA PRO A 179 16.37 7.91 4.19
C PRO A 179 15.91 9.17 4.97
N GLN A 180 14.62 9.50 4.98
CA GLN A 180 14.15 10.66 5.75
C GLN A 180 14.12 10.39 7.25
N THR A 181 14.31 11.45 8.04
CA THR A 181 14.21 11.38 9.50
C THR A 181 12.77 11.08 9.93
N ASN A 182 12.62 10.52 11.14
CA ASN A 182 11.29 10.25 11.70
C ASN A 182 10.47 11.53 11.88
N ALA A 183 11.11 12.66 12.23
CA ALA A 183 10.45 13.95 12.32
C ALA A 183 9.80 14.37 10.98
N MET A 184 10.55 14.25 9.87
CA MET A 184 10.03 14.56 8.53
C MET A 184 8.90 13.62 8.11
N LYS A 185 9.04 12.32 8.39
CA LYS A 185 7.99 11.33 8.10
C LYS A 185 6.72 11.63 8.90
N ASN A 186 6.85 11.86 10.20
CA ASN A 186 5.71 12.17 11.07
C ASN A 186 5.00 13.45 10.64
N GLN A 187 5.75 14.49 10.25
CA GLN A 187 5.18 15.72 9.70
C GLN A 187 4.31 15.43 8.47
N ILE A 188 4.82 14.64 7.51
CA ILE A 188 4.04 14.27 6.31
C ILE A 188 2.80 13.44 6.66
N LEU A 189 2.89 12.52 7.63
CA LEU A 189 1.75 11.73 8.08
C LEU A 189 0.67 12.58 8.75
N THR A 190 1.09 13.57 9.57
CA THR A 190 0.19 14.56 10.17
C THR A 190 -0.51 15.37 9.09
N GLU A 191 0.23 15.86 8.10
CA GLU A 191 -0.33 16.61 6.96
C GLU A 191 -1.32 15.77 6.17
N LEU A 192 -0.96 14.54 5.81
CA LEU A 192 -1.86 13.64 5.07
C LEU A 192 -3.17 13.32 5.81
N SER A 193 -3.15 13.32 7.13
CA SER A 193 -4.34 13.08 7.97
C SER A 193 -5.15 14.35 8.24
N SER A 194 -4.61 15.53 7.94
CA SER A 194 -5.23 16.82 8.24
C SER A 194 -6.14 17.29 7.10
N PRO A 195 -7.41 17.65 7.36
CA PRO A 195 -8.30 18.21 6.34
C PRO A 195 -7.84 19.61 5.88
N LEU A 196 -6.98 20.28 6.65
CA LEU A 196 -6.46 21.61 6.33
C LEU A 196 -5.21 21.58 5.45
N SER A 197 -4.61 20.40 5.25
CA SER A 197 -3.34 20.24 4.58
C SER A 197 -3.36 20.75 3.14
N LYS A 198 -2.24 21.35 2.73
CA LYS A 198 -2.01 21.79 1.35
C LYS A 198 -1.40 20.69 0.49
N LEU A 199 -0.94 19.61 1.11
CA LEU A 199 -0.31 18.50 0.42
C LEU A 199 -1.28 17.83 -0.55
N ARG A 200 -0.83 17.62 -1.80
CA ARG A 200 -1.61 17.00 -2.88
C ARG A 200 -0.89 15.88 -3.61
N VAL A 201 0.44 15.88 -3.63
CA VAL A 201 1.23 14.83 -4.29
C VAL A 201 2.32 14.33 -3.34
N VAL A 202 2.39 13.02 -3.13
CA VAL A 202 3.45 12.39 -2.34
C VAL A 202 4.24 11.42 -3.20
N PHE A 203 5.55 11.65 -3.35
CA PHE A 203 6.48 10.72 -3.97
C PHE A 203 6.99 9.74 -2.92
N ALA A 204 6.49 8.51 -2.93
CA ALA A 204 6.74 7.54 -1.89
C ALA A 204 7.52 6.33 -2.40
N THR A 205 8.29 5.70 -1.52
CA THR A 205 8.59 4.27 -1.63
C THR A 205 7.60 3.48 -0.79
N VAL A 206 7.72 2.14 -0.80
CA VAL A 206 6.94 1.23 0.07
C VAL A 206 7.05 1.56 1.57
N ALA A 207 7.99 2.41 1.98
CA ALA A 207 8.08 2.94 3.33
C ALA A 207 6.77 3.63 3.78
N LEU A 208 5.99 4.19 2.85
CA LEU A 208 4.65 4.72 3.12
C LEU A 208 3.64 3.54 3.16
N GLY A 209 3.81 2.65 4.14
CA GLY A 209 3.32 1.26 4.06
C GLY A 209 2.51 0.73 5.24
N MET A 210 2.62 1.27 6.46
CA MET A 210 1.98 0.64 7.64
C MET A 210 1.29 1.68 8.53
N GLY A 211 0.08 1.35 9.00
CA GLY A 211 -0.63 2.12 10.03
C GLY A 211 -1.19 3.48 9.58
N ILE A 212 -1.25 3.74 8.27
CA ILE A 212 -1.74 5.01 7.73
C ILE A 212 -3.23 4.88 7.37
N ASP A 213 -4.06 5.72 8.00
CA ASP A 213 -5.49 5.84 7.70
C ASP A 213 -5.83 7.22 7.14
N ILE A 214 -5.63 7.39 5.83
CA ILE A 214 -5.97 8.62 5.12
C ILE A 214 -7.25 8.37 4.31
N PRO A 215 -8.39 8.98 4.70
CA PRO A 215 -9.67 8.68 4.07
C PRO A 215 -9.73 9.06 2.59
N CYS A 216 -9.02 10.13 2.20
CA CYS A 216 -9.28 10.87 0.97
C CYS A 216 -8.24 10.72 -0.16
N ILE A 217 -7.42 9.66 -0.15
CA ILE A 217 -6.50 9.40 -1.28
C ILE A 217 -7.32 9.07 -2.53
N ARG A 218 -7.21 9.92 -3.55
CA ARG A 218 -7.94 9.81 -4.83
C ARG A 218 -7.17 9.04 -5.88
N HIS A 219 -5.86 9.17 -5.90
CA HIS A 219 -5.01 8.42 -6.84
C HIS A 219 -3.87 7.72 -6.12
N VAL A 220 -3.67 6.45 -6.48
CA VAL A 220 -2.45 5.69 -6.18
C VAL A 220 -1.83 5.32 -7.51
N ILE A 221 -0.60 5.77 -7.75
CA ILE A 221 0.12 5.55 -9.00
C ILE A 221 1.40 4.79 -8.70
N HIS A 222 1.56 3.64 -9.34
CA HIS A 222 2.79 2.86 -9.27
C HIS A 222 3.60 3.07 -10.53
N VAL A 223 4.87 3.45 -10.39
CA VAL A 223 5.81 3.49 -11.50
C VAL A 223 6.82 2.36 -11.35
N GLY A 224 6.49 1.24 -11.98
CA GLY A 224 7.09 -0.06 -11.74
C GLY A 224 6.15 -0.90 -10.88
N PRO A 225 6.02 -2.21 -11.16
CA PRO A 225 5.18 -3.09 -10.38
C PRO A 225 5.78 -3.34 -8.99
N PRO A 226 4.94 -3.49 -7.95
CA PRO A 226 5.34 -4.10 -6.68
C PRO A 226 5.85 -5.53 -6.86
N HIS A 227 6.42 -6.11 -5.81
CA HIS A 227 6.99 -7.46 -5.84
C HIS A 227 5.90 -8.53 -5.88
N THR A 228 4.81 -8.32 -5.13
CA THR A 228 3.70 -9.28 -5.01
C THR A 228 2.34 -8.63 -5.25
N ILE A 229 1.34 -9.44 -5.62
CA ILE A 229 -0.05 -8.98 -5.70
C ILE A 229 -0.55 -8.51 -4.34
N ARG A 230 -0.07 -9.10 -3.24
CA ARG A 230 -0.43 -8.66 -1.87
C ARG A 230 0.02 -7.23 -1.62
N GLU A 231 1.29 -6.92 -1.92
CA GLU A 231 1.81 -5.55 -1.82
C GLU A 231 0.98 -4.58 -2.67
N TYR A 232 0.73 -4.94 -3.93
CA TYR A 232 -0.08 -4.10 -4.82
C TYR A 232 -1.50 -3.90 -4.28
N PHE A 233 -2.13 -4.93 -3.74
CA PHE A 233 -3.47 -4.85 -3.14
C PHE A 233 -3.48 -3.96 -1.89
N GLN A 234 -2.50 -4.10 -0.99
CA GLN A 234 -2.38 -3.27 0.21
C GLN A 234 -2.13 -1.80 -0.14
N GLU A 235 -1.22 -1.54 -1.07
CA GLU A 235 -0.83 -0.19 -1.49
C GLU A 235 -1.97 0.53 -2.21
N THR A 236 -2.66 -0.16 -3.12
CA THR A 236 -3.83 0.41 -3.82
C THR A 236 -5.04 0.54 -2.90
N GLY A 237 -5.21 -0.37 -1.93
CA GLY A 237 -6.27 -0.33 -0.91
C GLY A 237 -6.24 0.89 0.02
N ARG A 238 -5.16 1.69 -0.01
CA ARG A 238 -5.10 3.01 0.66
C ARG A 238 -6.00 4.04 0.00
N ALA A 239 -6.29 3.88 -1.29
CA ALA A 239 -7.17 4.79 -2.00
C ALA A 239 -8.61 4.69 -1.47
N GLY A 240 -9.33 5.82 -1.42
CA GLY A 240 -10.79 5.76 -1.33
C GLY A 240 -11.34 5.19 -0.04
N ARG A 241 -10.69 5.38 1.12
CA ARG A 241 -11.18 4.85 2.40
C ARG A 241 -12.47 5.54 2.86
N ASP A 242 -12.73 6.76 2.38
CA ASP A 242 -14.02 7.46 2.43
C ASP A 242 -15.11 6.88 1.49
N ARG A 243 -14.84 5.76 0.81
CA ARG A 243 -15.71 5.08 -0.17
C ARG A 243 -16.04 5.89 -1.43
N LYS A 244 -15.41 7.05 -1.62
CA LYS A 244 -15.55 7.82 -2.87
C LYS A 244 -14.70 7.21 -3.97
N GLN A 245 -15.06 7.49 -5.22
CA GLN A 245 -14.33 6.98 -6.37
C GLN A 245 -12.87 7.40 -6.32
N SER A 246 -11.99 6.42 -6.48
CA SER A 246 -10.54 6.58 -6.54
C SER A 246 -9.98 5.74 -7.68
N THR A 247 -8.71 5.98 -8.04
CA THR A 247 -8.05 5.29 -9.14
C THR A 247 -6.69 4.75 -8.72
N ALA A 248 -6.41 3.51 -9.07
CA ALA A 248 -5.12 2.86 -8.96
C ALA A 248 -4.54 2.63 -10.36
N VAL A 249 -3.39 3.25 -10.67
CA VAL A 249 -2.72 3.12 -11.98
C VAL A 249 -1.37 2.43 -11.81
N LEU A 250 -1.14 1.36 -12.56
CA LEU A 250 0.16 0.68 -12.64
C LEU A 250 0.84 0.95 -13.97
N TYR A 251 1.96 1.68 -13.94
CA TYR A 251 2.86 1.83 -15.07
C TYR A 251 3.96 0.79 -15.03
N TYR A 252 4.12 0.02 -16.11
CA TYR A 252 5.16 -1.02 -16.22
C TYR A 252 5.73 -1.11 -17.63
N ASN A 253 6.88 -1.74 -17.82
CA ASN A 253 7.42 -2.11 -19.12
C ASN A 253 7.92 -3.56 -19.14
N LYS A 254 8.34 -4.05 -20.30
CA LYS A 254 8.86 -5.43 -20.45
C LYS A 254 10.07 -5.72 -19.56
N ARG A 255 10.88 -4.73 -19.21
CA ARG A 255 12.07 -4.90 -18.35
C ARG A 255 11.65 -5.08 -16.88
N ASP A 256 10.62 -4.37 -16.44
CA ASP A 256 10.11 -4.50 -15.08
C ASP A 256 9.55 -5.90 -14.80
N ILE A 257 8.92 -6.53 -15.80
CA ILE A 257 8.31 -7.86 -15.70
C ILE A 257 9.13 -8.96 -16.40
N ALA A 258 10.40 -8.70 -16.72
CA ALA A 258 11.29 -9.69 -17.32
C ALA A 258 11.59 -10.82 -16.33
N ILE A 259 11.58 -12.09 -16.75
CA ILE A 259 11.80 -13.25 -15.86
C ILE A 259 13.11 -13.13 -15.07
N SER A 260 14.14 -12.54 -15.68
CA SER A 260 15.44 -12.25 -15.05
C SER A 260 15.39 -11.18 -13.95
N ARG A 261 14.29 -10.43 -13.81
CA ARG A 261 14.11 -9.44 -12.75
C ARG A 261 13.84 -10.18 -11.42
N PRO A 262 14.77 -10.13 -10.46
CA PRO A 262 14.59 -10.83 -9.20
C PRO A 262 13.50 -10.16 -8.35
N GLY A 263 12.80 -10.98 -7.57
CA GLY A 263 11.82 -10.53 -6.59
C GLY A 263 10.46 -10.12 -7.15
N ILE A 264 10.20 -10.18 -8.45
CA ILE A 264 8.86 -9.99 -9.01
C ILE A 264 8.17 -11.35 -9.13
N SER A 265 7.06 -11.51 -8.39
CA SER A 265 6.24 -12.72 -8.41
C SER A 265 5.58 -12.98 -9.76
N ASP A 266 5.28 -14.24 -10.05
CA ASP A 266 4.62 -14.64 -11.29
C ASP A 266 3.21 -14.07 -11.41
N SER A 267 2.48 -13.96 -10.30
CA SER A 267 1.13 -13.36 -10.28
C SER A 267 1.14 -11.87 -10.68
N ILE A 268 2.18 -11.11 -10.31
CA ILE A 268 2.37 -9.73 -10.81
C ILE A 268 2.66 -9.72 -12.31
N ARG A 269 3.49 -10.66 -12.80
CA ARG A 269 3.78 -10.77 -14.24
C ARG A 269 2.54 -11.10 -15.03
N GLU A 270 1.70 -12.01 -14.53
CA GLU A 270 0.42 -12.39 -15.10
C GLU A 270 -0.55 -11.20 -15.11
N TYR A 271 -0.73 -10.50 -13.98
CA TYR A 271 -1.55 -9.29 -13.90
C TYR A 271 -1.14 -8.24 -14.93
N CYS A 272 0.17 -8.02 -15.08
CA CYS A 272 0.69 -7.08 -16.07
C CYS A 272 0.41 -7.55 -17.50
N LYS A 273 0.45 -8.86 -17.79
CA LYS A 273 0.18 -9.42 -19.12
C LYS A 273 -1.31 -9.63 -19.44
N LEU A 274 -2.19 -9.44 -18.47
CA LEU A 274 -3.63 -9.69 -18.61
C LEU A 274 -4.28 -8.74 -19.63
N GLU A 275 -4.91 -9.23 -20.69
CA GLU A 275 -5.49 -8.37 -21.74
C GLU A 275 -7.01 -8.58 -21.95
N ASP A 276 -7.50 -9.76 -21.58
CA ASP A 276 -8.81 -10.29 -21.96
C ASP A 276 -9.74 -10.51 -20.77
N SER A 277 -9.39 -10.00 -19.59
CA SER A 277 -10.19 -10.20 -18.38
C SER A 277 -10.11 -9.03 -17.39
N CYS A 278 -11.03 -9.05 -16.43
CA CYS A 278 -11.20 -8.00 -15.44
C CYS A 278 -10.04 -7.97 -14.44
N LEU A 279 -9.32 -6.85 -14.37
CA LEU A 279 -8.20 -6.64 -13.44
C LEU A 279 -8.62 -6.85 -11.98
N ARG A 280 -9.79 -6.35 -11.57
CA ARG A 280 -10.30 -6.52 -10.21
C ARG A 280 -10.57 -7.99 -9.87
N MET A 281 -11.18 -8.74 -10.79
CA MET A 281 -11.46 -10.16 -10.57
C MET A 281 -10.16 -10.96 -10.45
N PHE A 282 -9.12 -10.62 -11.22
CA PHE A 282 -7.80 -11.24 -11.07
C PHE A 282 -7.24 -11.00 -9.66
N LEU A 283 -7.23 -9.74 -9.19
CA LEU A 283 -6.72 -9.38 -7.87
C LEU A 283 -7.46 -10.09 -6.73
N LEU A 284 -8.79 -10.13 -6.80
CA LEU A 284 -9.62 -10.81 -5.80
C LEU A 284 -9.49 -12.33 -5.88
N GLY A 285 -9.31 -12.87 -7.09
CA GLY A 285 -9.02 -14.29 -7.29
C GLY A 285 -7.71 -14.73 -6.63
N CYS A 286 -6.69 -13.87 -6.60
CA CYS A 286 -5.46 -14.13 -5.84
C CYS A 286 -5.66 -14.20 -4.31
N LEU A 287 -6.83 -13.77 -3.82
CA LEU A 287 -7.24 -13.85 -2.41
C LEU A 287 -8.41 -14.85 -2.20
N ASP A 288 -8.64 -15.74 -3.17
CA ASP A 288 -9.73 -16.73 -3.15
C ASP A 288 -11.16 -16.16 -3.09
N VAL A 289 -11.35 -14.95 -3.64
CA VAL A 289 -12.64 -14.25 -3.69
C VAL A 289 -13.14 -14.18 -5.13
N HIS A 290 -14.30 -14.79 -5.39
CA HIS A 290 -14.88 -14.90 -6.73
C HIS A 290 -16.28 -14.25 -6.86
N ASP A 291 -16.96 -14.00 -5.75
CA ASP A 291 -18.31 -13.43 -5.73
C ASP A 291 -18.25 -11.91 -5.59
N VAL A 292 -18.30 -11.20 -6.72
CA VAL A 292 -18.18 -9.73 -6.78
C VAL A 292 -19.33 -9.16 -7.61
N MET A 293 -20.13 -8.29 -7.00
CA MET A 293 -21.19 -7.58 -7.71
C MET A 293 -20.59 -6.55 -8.69
N LYS A 294 -21.03 -6.59 -9.94
CA LYS A 294 -20.58 -5.68 -11.01
C LYS A 294 -21.70 -4.72 -11.39
N ASP A 295 -22.10 -3.86 -10.47
CA ASP A 295 -23.20 -2.93 -10.74
C ASP A 295 -22.84 -1.91 -11.84
N ASN A 296 -21.56 -1.51 -11.94
CA ASN A 296 -21.08 -0.55 -12.94
C ASN A 296 -19.72 -0.98 -13.56
N PRO A 297 -19.70 -1.58 -14.76
CA PRO A 297 -18.47 -2.06 -15.39
C PRO A 297 -17.44 -0.96 -15.67
N HIS A 298 -17.87 0.26 -15.99
CA HIS A 298 -16.95 1.33 -16.39
C HIS A 298 -16.16 1.98 -15.23
N VAL A 299 -16.60 1.80 -13.99
CA VAL A 299 -15.85 2.20 -12.78
C VAL A 299 -15.04 1.05 -12.17
N CYS A 300 -15.06 -0.13 -12.79
CA CYS A 300 -14.38 -1.31 -12.28
C CYS A 300 -12.87 -1.33 -12.59
N CYS A 301 -12.54 -1.42 -13.87
CA CYS A 301 -11.16 -1.39 -14.35
C CYS A 301 -11.12 -1.01 -15.83
N SER A 302 -9.93 -0.73 -16.36
CA SER A 302 -9.74 -0.34 -17.77
C SER A 302 -10.31 -1.37 -18.75
N TYR A 303 -10.16 -2.67 -18.50
CA TYR A 303 -10.77 -3.73 -19.32
C TYR A 303 -12.30 -3.66 -19.29
N CYS A 304 -12.92 -3.65 -18.09
CA CYS A 304 -14.38 -3.60 -17.98
C CYS A 304 -14.98 -2.31 -18.57
N LYS A 305 -14.25 -1.19 -18.48
CA LYS A 305 -14.64 0.07 -19.11
C LYS A 305 -14.64 -0.03 -20.62
N MET A 306 -13.62 -0.65 -21.22
CA MET A 306 -13.58 -0.88 -22.67
C MET A 306 -14.73 -1.77 -23.16
N GLN A 307 -15.20 -2.70 -22.33
CA GLN A 307 -16.35 -3.56 -22.64
C GLN A 307 -17.72 -2.91 -22.31
N CYS A 308 -17.73 -1.75 -21.65
CA CYS A 308 -18.96 -1.13 -21.18
C CYS A 308 -19.69 -0.40 -22.31
N LYS A 309 -21.01 -0.60 -22.40
CA LYS A 309 -21.89 0.03 -23.40
C LYS A 309 -22.92 0.96 -22.76
N CYS A 310 -22.66 1.48 -21.55
CA CYS A 310 -23.57 2.42 -20.91
C CYS A 310 -23.57 3.78 -21.62
N SER A 311 -24.61 4.56 -21.38
CA SER A 311 -24.74 5.93 -21.91
C SER A 311 -23.53 6.80 -21.58
N GLU A 312 -23.00 6.73 -20.36
CA GLU A 312 -21.83 7.50 -19.92
C GLU A 312 -20.53 7.18 -20.67
N CYS A 313 -20.42 6.02 -21.30
CA CYS A 313 -19.25 5.61 -22.09
C CYS A 313 -19.43 5.83 -23.60
N THR A 314 -20.65 6.17 -24.04
CA THR A 314 -20.99 6.33 -25.47
C THR A 314 -21.16 7.79 -25.89
N THR A 315 -21.08 8.71 -24.93
CA THR A 315 -20.98 10.18 -25.10
C THR A 315 -19.55 10.65 -25.00
#